data_AF-A0A8B6DJH8-F1
#
_entry.id   AF-A0A8B6DJH8-F1
#
_cell.length_a   1.000
_cell.length_b   1.000
_cell.length_c   1.000
_cell.angle_alpha   90.00
_cell.angle_beta   90.00
_cell.angle_gamma   90.00
#
_symmetry.space_group_name_H-M   'P 1'
#
loop_
_entity.id
_entity.type
_entity.pdbx_description
1 polymer ?
#
loop_
_entity_poly.entity_id
_entity_poly.type
_entity_poly.pdbx_seq_one_letter_code
_entity_poly.pdbx_strand_id
1 'polypeptide(L)'
;MNLQEEITEFKMSFELNQIVQTFHNGKYNDTVREVYAALLSLNVGVNNVEKVVRTVLEKLGGLKVERLPKRTFSEIMLVEAKALAQMQAAEAMLTSECNTLHTDGTKRGGHEFGGVQVGTSFGQFSLGINEMVRGDAESFKLLIDSVLTDMSKILVKNSDANLCKESRSKLILSIKNMMTDRHIVNQSLKSLLEKMKIECLPTDDDTDMDLIKKMSAINGFKCNLHVLVNFATQAESGLKLWEQNILESVDCSSFFSPSCCDFIRASTKLCVPGADEEIWLWFTF
;
A
#
# COMPACT_ATOMS: atom_id res chain seq x y z
N MET A 1 -17.26 -45.53 17.28
CA MET A 1 -17.22 -45.15 15.86
C MET A 1 -16.15 -46.00 15.21
N ASN A 2 -16.52 -46.89 14.29
CA ASN A 2 -15.67 -47.97 13.82
C ASN A 2 -14.78 -47.47 12.67
N LEU A 3 -13.46 -47.40 12.89
CA LEU A 3 -12.48 -46.96 11.90
C LEU A 3 -12.59 -47.74 10.57
N GLN A 4 -13.06 -48.99 10.63
CA GLN A 4 -13.28 -49.79 9.42
C GLN A 4 -14.52 -49.37 8.63
N GLU A 5 -15.57 -48.85 9.28
CA GLU A 5 -16.74 -48.30 8.59
C GLU A 5 -16.36 -46.99 7.88
N GLU A 6 -15.64 -46.08 8.55
CA GLU A 6 -15.11 -44.86 7.91
C GLU A 6 -14.18 -45.18 6.74
N ILE A 7 -13.27 -46.15 6.88
CA ILE A 7 -12.38 -46.56 5.78
C ILE A 7 -13.18 -47.16 4.60
N THR A 8 -14.28 -47.87 4.87
CA THR A 8 -15.08 -48.52 3.83
C THR A 8 -15.98 -47.50 3.12
N GLU A 9 -16.56 -46.56 3.84
CA GLU A 9 -17.31 -45.43 3.29
C GLU A 9 -16.39 -44.51 2.47
N PHE A 10 -15.17 -44.26 2.96
CA PHE A 10 -14.14 -43.54 2.24
C PHE A 10 -13.73 -44.27 0.95
N LYS A 11 -13.51 -45.60 1.00
CA LYS A 11 -13.16 -46.41 -0.18
C LYS A 11 -14.27 -46.49 -1.22
N MET A 12 -15.54 -46.61 -0.81
CA MET A 12 -16.67 -46.64 -1.74
C MET A 12 -16.89 -45.30 -2.45
N SER A 13 -16.51 -44.17 -1.83
CA SER A 13 -16.49 -42.87 -2.52
C SER A 13 -15.30 -42.69 -3.48
N PHE A 14 -14.24 -43.51 -3.34
CA PHE A 14 -12.94 -43.35 -4.01
C PHE A 14 -12.77 -44.18 -5.29
N GLU A 15 -13.66 -45.13 -5.57
CA GLU A 15 -13.58 -46.01 -6.76
C GLU A 15 -14.01 -45.35 -8.08
N LEU A 16 -14.29 -44.05 -8.09
CA LEU A 16 -14.31 -43.27 -9.32
C LEU A 16 -12.87 -42.82 -9.62
N ASN A 17 -12.14 -43.64 -10.37
CA ASN A 17 -10.96 -43.22 -11.15
C ASN A 17 -11.36 -42.21 -12.25
N GLN A 18 -12.03 -41.11 -11.86
CA GLN A 18 -12.32 -40.01 -12.74
C GLN A 18 -11.05 -39.18 -12.87
N ILE A 19 -10.45 -39.26 -14.06
CA ILE A 19 -9.44 -38.30 -14.47
C ILE A 19 -10.12 -36.94 -14.55
N VAL A 20 -9.72 -36.00 -13.70
CA VAL A 20 -10.23 -34.63 -13.75
C VAL A 20 -9.70 -33.97 -15.02
N GLN A 21 -10.58 -33.72 -15.98
CA GLN A 21 -10.23 -32.96 -17.19
C GLN A 21 -10.12 -31.47 -16.84
N THR A 22 -8.90 -30.98 -16.79
CA THR A 22 -8.55 -29.60 -16.44
C THR A 22 -8.27 -28.72 -17.66
N PHE A 23 -8.06 -29.32 -18.85
CA PHE A 23 -7.62 -28.64 -20.06
C PHE A 23 -8.34 -29.19 -21.29
N HIS A 24 -8.98 -28.31 -22.06
CA HIS A 24 -9.72 -28.65 -23.27
C HIS A 24 -9.61 -27.52 -24.31
N ASN A 25 -9.49 -27.87 -25.59
CA ASN A 25 -9.38 -26.91 -26.71
C ASN A 25 -8.34 -25.79 -26.52
N GLY A 26 -7.16 -26.15 -25.97
CA GLY A 26 -6.07 -25.20 -25.77
C GLY A 26 -6.24 -24.27 -24.56
N LYS A 27 -7.29 -24.46 -23.74
CA LYS A 27 -7.59 -23.61 -22.57
C LYS A 27 -7.82 -24.45 -21.32
N TYR A 28 -7.48 -23.88 -20.17
CA TYR A 28 -7.89 -24.45 -18.88
C TYR A 28 -9.36 -24.15 -18.64
N ASN A 29 -10.05 -25.05 -17.96
CA ASN A 29 -11.46 -24.83 -17.61
C ASN A 29 -11.62 -23.68 -16.59
N ASP A 30 -12.82 -23.10 -16.55
CA ASP A 30 -13.09 -21.96 -15.67
C ASP A 30 -13.00 -22.35 -14.18
N THR A 31 -13.30 -23.61 -13.83
CA THR A 31 -13.16 -24.13 -12.47
C THR A 31 -11.71 -24.12 -11.98
N VAL A 32 -10.74 -24.50 -12.82
CA VAL A 32 -9.31 -24.42 -12.46
C VAL A 32 -8.91 -22.96 -12.25
N ARG A 33 -9.42 -22.05 -13.10
CA ARG A 33 -9.19 -20.62 -12.94
C ARG A 33 -9.76 -20.12 -11.62
N GLU A 34 -10.99 -20.47 -11.26
CA GLU A 34 -11.63 -20.13 -9.99
C GLU A 34 -10.83 -20.62 -8.77
N VAL A 35 -10.37 -21.88 -8.78
CA VAL A 35 -9.53 -22.44 -7.72
C VAL A 35 -8.21 -21.67 -7.59
N TYR A 36 -7.56 -21.34 -8.71
CA TYR A 36 -6.32 -20.55 -8.69
C TYR A 36 -6.57 -19.14 -8.13
N ALA A 37 -7.66 -18.48 -8.53
CA ALA A 37 -8.04 -17.18 -7.99
C ALA A 37 -8.29 -17.24 -6.47
N ALA A 38 -9.00 -18.27 -6.00
CA ALA A 38 -9.27 -18.47 -4.58
C ALA A 38 -7.99 -18.73 -3.76
N LEU A 39 -7.04 -19.51 -4.29
CA LEU A 39 -5.76 -19.71 -3.62
C LEU A 39 -4.93 -18.43 -3.56
N LEU A 40 -4.95 -17.61 -4.62
CA LEU A 40 -4.28 -16.32 -4.64
C LEU A 40 -4.90 -15.34 -3.64
N SER A 41 -6.23 -15.32 -3.47
CA SER A 41 -6.90 -14.48 -2.46
C SER A 41 -6.59 -14.91 -1.02
N LEU A 42 -6.21 -16.18 -0.83
CA LEU A 42 -5.69 -16.72 0.43
C LEU A 42 -4.18 -16.50 0.60
N ASN A 43 -3.56 -15.62 -0.20
CA ASN A 43 -2.13 -15.28 -0.18
C ASN A 43 -1.19 -16.47 -0.45
N VAL A 44 -1.66 -17.50 -1.17
CA VAL A 44 -0.77 -18.57 -1.65
C VAL A 44 0.14 -18.01 -2.73
N GLY A 45 1.45 -18.02 -2.51
CA GLY A 45 2.42 -17.51 -3.48
C GLY A 45 2.31 -18.20 -4.85
N VAL A 46 2.48 -17.43 -5.94
CA VAL A 46 2.30 -17.90 -7.34
C VAL A 46 3.11 -19.17 -7.68
N ASN A 47 4.26 -19.37 -7.03
CA ASN A 47 5.12 -20.53 -7.21
C ASN A 47 4.55 -21.83 -6.59
N ASN A 48 3.57 -21.70 -5.70
CA ASN A 48 3.06 -22.78 -4.87
C ASN A 48 1.64 -23.19 -5.24
N VAL A 49 0.88 -22.35 -5.97
CA VAL A 49 -0.53 -22.62 -6.32
C VAL A 49 -0.71 -24.00 -6.97
N GLU A 50 0.06 -24.31 -8.02
CA GLU A 50 0.00 -25.63 -8.69
C GLU A 50 0.27 -26.79 -7.71
N LYS A 51 1.30 -26.63 -6.86
CA LYS A 51 1.71 -27.66 -5.90
C LYS A 51 0.63 -27.92 -4.86
N VAL A 52 -0.03 -26.85 -4.38
CA VAL A 52 -1.14 -26.95 -3.43
C VAL A 52 -2.30 -27.70 -4.07
N VAL A 53 -2.75 -27.29 -5.26
CA VAL A 53 -3.86 -27.95 -5.98
C VAL A 53 -3.55 -29.44 -6.21
N ARG A 54 -2.35 -29.74 -6.71
CA ARG A 54 -1.91 -31.11 -6.95
C ARG A 54 -1.90 -31.94 -5.66
N THR A 55 -1.33 -31.39 -4.58
CA THR A 55 -1.24 -32.10 -3.30
C THR A 55 -2.61 -32.41 -2.74
N VAL A 56 -3.55 -31.46 -2.79
CA VAL A 56 -4.92 -31.67 -2.32
C VAL A 56 -5.63 -32.73 -3.16
N LEU A 57 -5.58 -32.62 -4.48
CA LEU A 57 -6.27 -33.56 -5.37
C LEU A 57 -5.70 -34.98 -5.29
N GLU A 58 -4.36 -35.13 -5.24
CA GLU A 58 -3.71 -36.45 -5.20
C GLU A 58 -3.72 -37.09 -3.81
N LYS A 59 -3.52 -36.32 -2.73
CA LYS A 59 -3.37 -36.87 -1.37
C LYS A 59 -4.68 -36.97 -0.61
N LEU A 60 -5.59 -36.02 -0.79
CA LEU A 60 -6.91 -36.04 -0.11
C LEU A 60 -7.98 -36.58 -1.04
N GLY A 61 -7.96 -36.19 -2.31
CA GLY A 61 -8.97 -36.61 -3.29
C GLY A 61 -8.70 -37.96 -3.96
N GLY A 62 -7.46 -38.47 -3.93
CA GLY A 62 -7.09 -39.67 -4.69
C GLY A 62 -7.06 -39.52 -6.20
N LEU A 63 -7.30 -38.31 -6.68
CA LEU A 63 -7.48 -38.02 -8.09
C LEU A 63 -6.11 -37.82 -8.72
N LYS A 64 -5.83 -38.58 -9.78
CA LYS A 64 -4.66 -38.33 -10.62
C LYS A 64 -4.95 -37.14 -11.52
N VAL A 65 -4.13 -36.10 -11.38
CA VAL A 65 -4.25 -34.86 -12.16
C VAL A 65 -3.13 -34.83 -13.19
N GLU A 66 -3.49 -34.84 -14.47
CA GLU A 66 -2.51 -34.81 -15.54
C GLU A 66 -1.86 -33.42 -15.67
N ARG A 67 -2.60 -32.46 -16.23
CA ARG A 67 -2.08 -31.13 -16.55
C ARG A 67 -2.69 -30.08 -15.62
N LEU A 68 -1.85 -29.24 -15.02
CA LEU A 68 -2.28 -28.07 -14.26
C LEU A 68 -1.58 -26.79 -14.77
N PRO A 69 -2.22 -25.61 -14.63
CA PRO A 69 -1.58 -24.36 -14.98
C PRO A 69 -0.30 -24.12 -14.18
N LYS A 70 0.72 -23.65 -14.88
CA LYS A 70 2.03 -23.32 -14.29
C LYS A 70 2.02 -21.90 -13.72
N ARG A 71 3.12 -21.51 -13.06
CA ARG A 71 3.35 -20.19 -12.47
C ARG A 71 2.86 -19.02 -13.33
N THR A 72 3.18 -19.01 -14.63
CA THR A 72 2.80 -17.92 -15.55
C THR A 72 1.30 -17.69 -15.61
N PHE A 73 0.49 -18.75 -15.47
CA PHE A 73 -0.96 -18.61 -15.41
C PHE A 73 -1.38 -17.82 -14.16
N SER A 74 -0.86 -18.18 -12.98
CA SER A 74 -1.12 -17.46 -11.73
C SER A 74 -0.63 -16.00 -11.78
N GLU A 75 0.51 -15.75 -12.44
CA GLU A 75 1.03 -14.39 -12.64
C GLU A 75 0.08 -13.55 -13.51
N ILE A 76 -0.41 -14.11 -14.62
CA ILE A 76 -1.41 -13.45 -15.47
C ILE A 76 -2.67 -13.12 -14.65
N MET A 77 -3.13 -14.04 -13.80
CA MET A 77 -4.29 -13.79 -12.94
C MET A 77 -4.06 -12.64 -11.93
N LEU A 78 -2.85 -12.51 -11.38
CA LEU A 78 -2.51 -11.37 -10.53
C LEU A 78 -2.46 -10.05 -11.32
N VAL A 79 -1.98 -10.08 -12.56
CA VAL A 79 -1.98 -8.90 -13.44
C VAL A 79 -3.42 -8.48 -13.77
N GLU A 80 -4.31 -9.44 -14.06
CA GLU A 80 -5.73 -9.19 -14.28
C GLU A 80 -6.40 -8.62 -13.02
N ALA A 81 -6.12 -9.21 -11.85
CA ALA A 81 -6.63 -8.71 -10.57
C ALA A 81 -6.13 -7.29 -10.26
N LYS A 82 -4.86 -6.99 -10.54
CA LYS A 82 -4.31 -5.63 -10.43
C LYS A 82 -5.05 -4.66 -11.35
N ALA A 83 -5.27 -5.03 -12.61
CA ALA A 83 -5.96 -4.18 -13.56
C ALA A 83 -7.41 -3.88 -13.12
N LEU A 84 -8.12 -4.89 -12.60
CA LEU A 84 -9.46 -4.72 -12.03
C LEU A 84 -9.46 -3.81 -10.80
N ALA A 85 -8.51 -4.01 -9.87
CA ALA A 85 -8.38 -3.15 -8.69
C ALA A 85 -8.08 -1.70 -9.05
N GLN A 86 -7.21 -1.48 -10.04
CA GLN A 86 -6.88 -0.15 -10.56
C GLN A 86 -8.07 0.50 -11.27
N MET A 87 -8.86 -0.27 -12.03
CA MET A 87 -10.09 0.20 -12.68
C MET A 87 -11.12 0.65 -11.63
N GLN A 88 -11.38 -0.19 -10.62
CA GLN A 88 -12.29 0.13 -9.53
C GLN A 88 -11.84 1.38 -8.75
N ALA A 89 -10.55 1.48 -8.45
CA ALA A 89 -10.00 2.65 -7.78
C ALA A 89 -10.13 3.92 -8.63
N ALA A 90 -9.91 3.82 -9.95
CA ALA A 90 -10.05 4.94 -10.87
C ALA A 90 -11.51 5.43 -10.97
N GLU A 91 -12.47 4.51 -11.07
CA GLU A 91 -13.91 4.83 -11.05
C GLU A 91 -14.32 5.50 -9.74
N ALA A 92 -13.85 4.97 -8.59
CA ALA A 92 -14.09 5.56 -7.28
C ALA A 92 -13.49 6.96 -7.15
N MET A 93 -12.28 7.18 -7.67
CA MET A 93 -11.64 8.49 -7.70
C MET A 93 -12.43 9.50 -8.54
N LEU A 94 -12.89 9.11 -9.73
CA LEU A 94 -13.62 10.01 -10.63
C LEU A 94 -15.02 10.35 -10.13
N THR A 95 -15.60 9.50 -9.29
CA THR A 95 -16.94 9.70 -8.71
C THR A 95 -16.88 10.46 -7.37
N SER A 96 -15.75 10.41 -6.68
CA SER A 96 -15.54 11.07 -5.39
C SER A 96 -15.11 12.53 -5.57
N GLU A 97 -15.71 13.44 -4.80
CA GLU A 97 -15.40 14.88 -4.86
C GLU A 97 -14.04 15.23 -4.22
N CYS A 98 -13.60 14.42 -3.26
CA CYS A 98 -12.43 14.71 -2.42
C CYS A 98 -11.59 13.45 -2.22
N ASN A 99 -10.53 13.32 -3.02
CA ASN A 99 -9.60 12.20 -2.91
C ASN A 99 -8.36 12.59 -2.12
N THR A 100 -7.94 11.69 -1.24
CA THR A 100 -6.71 11.81 -0.45
C THR A 100 -5.66 10.84 -0.97
N LEU A 101 -4.56 11.37 -1.48
CA LEU A 101 -3.43 10.56 -1.92
C LEU A 101 -2.56 10.19 -0.72
N HIS A 102 -2.26 8.91 -0.56
CA HIS A 102 -1.35 8.41 0.45
C HIS A 102 -0.12 7.82 -0.24
N THR A 103 1.07 8.20 0.23
CA THR A 103 2.33 7.59 -0.21
C THR A 103 3.13 7.11 0.98
N ASP A 104 3.66 5.90 0.86
CA ASP A 104 4.49 5.25 1.88
C ASP A 104 5.79 4.76 1.25
N GLY A 105 6.92 4.94 1.94
CA GLY A 105 8.23 4.62 1.40
C GLY A 105 9.01 3.67 2.31
N THR A 106 9.32 2.47 1.83
CA THR A 106 10.10 1.48 2.59
C THR A 106 11.41 1.12 1.88
N LYS A 107 12.36 0.53 2.64
CA LYS A 107 13.63 0.02 2.09
C LYS A 107 13.78 -1.45 2.45
N ARG A 108 14.11 -2.30 1.47
CA ARG A 108 14.38 -3.72 1.69
C ARG A 108 15.51 -4.21 0.80
N GLY A 109 16.55 -4.80 1.42
CA GLY A 109 17.66 -5.41 0.68
C GLY A 109 18.46 -4.42 -0.18
N GLY A 110 18.54 -3.14 0.22
CA GLY A 110 19.21 -2.10 -0.57
C GLY A 110 18.33 -1.43 -1.64
N HIS A 111 17.10 -1.90 -1.83
CA HIS A 111 16.14 -1.34 -2.78
C HIS A 111 15.13 -0.45 -2.06
N GLU A 112 14.72 0.64 -2.70
CA GLU A 112 13.67 1.55 -2.20
C GLU A 112 12.35 1.22 -2.89
N PHE A 113 11.26 1.15 -2.12
CA PHE A 113 9.93 0.86 -2.63
C PHE A 113 8.96 1.96 -2.19
N GLY A 114 8.09 2.37 -3.11
CA GLY A 114 7.02 3.31 -2.84
C GLY A 114 5.67 2.66 -3.04
N GLY A 115 4.81 2.76 -2.04
CA GLY A 115 3.39 2.44 -2.12
C GLY A 115 2.57 3.69 -2.44
N VAL A 116 1.58 3.56 -3.32
CA VAL A 116 0.59 4.60 -3.59
C VAL A 116 -0.79 4.05 -3.27
N GLN A 117 -1.54 4.80 -2.47
CA GLN A 117 -2.93 4.49 -2.13
C GLN A 117 -3.78 5.75 -2.26
N VAL A 118 -5.08 5.57 -2.41
CA VAL A 118 -6.04 6.67 -2.46
C VAL A 118 -7.20 6.39 -1.52
N GLY A 119 -7.52 7.36 -0.66
CA GLY A 119 -8.76 7.39 0.09
C GLY A 119 -9.81 8.18 -0.68
N THR A 120 -10.97 7.56 -0.91
CA THR A 120 -12.14 8.17 -1.53
C THR A 120 -13.35 8.06 -0.59
N SER A 121 -14.50 8.61 -0.97
CA SER A 121 -15.76 8.40 -0.23
C SER A 121 -16.21 6.93 -0.16
N PHE A 122 -15.67 6.06 -1.03
CA PHE A 122 -15.99 4.63 -1.08
C PHE A 122 -15.02 3.75 -0.28
N GLY A 123 -13.99 4.35 0.33
CA GLY A 123 -12.97 3.65 1.10
C GLY A 123 -11.56 3.88 0.59
N GLN A 124 -10.64 2.99 0.99
CA GLN A 124 -9.22 3.11 0.67
C GLN A 124 -8.80 2.04 -0.35
N PHE A 125 -8.12 2.49 -1.40
CA PHE A 125 -7.68 1.64 -2.50
C PHE A 125 -6.15 1.67 -2.60
N SER A 126 -5.53 0.49 -2.69
CA SER A 126 -4.11 0.39 -3.00
C SER A 126 -3.92 0.40 -4.52
N LEU A 127 -3.18 1.39 -5.01
CA LEU A 127 -2.97 1.57 -6.45
C LEU A 127 -1.74 0.79 -6.94
N GLY A 128 -0.77 0.55 -6.06
CA GLY A 128 0.40 -0.28 -6.33
C GLY A 128 1.55 -0.04 -5.37
N ILE A 129 2.53 -0.94 -5.42
CA ILE A 129 3.84 -0.80 -4.77
C ILE A 129 4.87 -1.05 -5.86
N ASN A 130 5.73 -0.07 -6.12
CA ASN A 130 6.78 -0.19 -7.13
C ASN A 130 8.14 0.16 -6.52
N GLU A 131 9.19 -0.43 -7.09
CA GLU A 131 10.56 -0.02 -6.80
C GLU A 131 10.79 1.40 -7.31
N MET A 132 11.52 2.20 -6.52
CA MET A 132 11.89 3.57 -6.84
C MET A 132 13.41 3.67 -6.89
N VAL A 133 13.90 4.62 -7.70
CA VAL A 133 15.34 4.90 -7.78
C VAL A 133 15.86 5.40 -6.41
N ARG A 134 15.07 6.27 -5.76
CA ARG A 134 15.34 6.87 -4.44
C ARG A 134 14.03 7.17 -3.73
N GLY A 135 14.11 7.60 -2.48
CA GLY A 135 12.98 7.96 -1.64
C GLY A 135 12.79 9.47 -1.50
N ASP A 136 13.14 10.22 -2.54
CA ASP A 136 12.96 11.67 -2.63
C ASP A 136 11.63 12.05 -3.31
N ALA A 137 11.27 13.32 -3.25
CA ALA A 137 9.98 13.82 -3.75
C ALA A 137 9.81 13.63 -5.26
N GLU A 138 10.89 13.72 -6.05
CA GLU A 138 10.82 13.53 -7.51
C GLU A 138 10.55 12.06 -7.85
N SER A 139 11.18 11.13 -7.13
CA SER A 139 10.93 9.69 -7.30
C SER A 139 9.47 9.35 -6.98
N PHE A 140 8.91 9.92 -5.92
CA PHE A 140 7.48 9.76 -5.62
C PHE A 140 6.58 10.40 -6.68
N LYS A 141 6.92 11.58 -7.20
CA LYS A 141 6.19 12.20 -8.32
C LYS A 141 6.13 11.26 -9.53
N LEU A 142 7.28 10.72 -9.95
CA LEU A 142 7.37 9.79 -11.08
C LEU A 142 6.56 8.52 -10.82
N LEU A 143 6.60 8.00 -9.59
CA LEU A 143 5.80 6.86 -9.19
C LEU A 143 4.29 7.14 -9.30
N ILE A 144 3.81 8.24 -8.72
CA ILE A 144 2.41 8.65 -8.77
C ILE A 144 1.97 8.83 -10.23
N ASP A 145 2.77 9.53 -11.03
CA ASP A 145 2.49 9.77 -12.44
C ASP A 145 2.38 8.46 -13.24
N SER A 146 3.32 7.53 -13.03
CA SER A 146 3.29 6.21 -13.66
C SER A 146 2.02 5.45 -13.29
N VAL A 147 1.65 5.42 -12.01
CA VAL A 147 0.47 4.70 -11.52
C VAL A 147 -0.82 5.29 -12.09
N LEU A 148 -0.98 6.62 -12.09
CA LEU A 148 -2.16 7.29 -12.64
C LEU A 148 -2.24 7.15 -14.17
N THR A 149 -1.09 7.09 -14.85
CA THR A 149 -1.01 6.81 -16.29
C THR A 149 -1.44 5.38 -16.61
N ASP A 150 -1.05 4.41 -15.78
CA ASP A 150 -1.49 3.02 -15.96
C ASP A 150 -3.00 2.89 -15.73
N MET A 151 -3.54 3.56 -14.71
CA MET A 151 -4.99 3.62 -14.47
C MET A 151 -5.75 4.26 -15.64
N SER A 152 -5.23 5.34 -16.23
CA SER A 152 -5.89 5.99 -17.36
C SER A 152 -5.92 5.10 -18.62
N LYS A 153 -4.84 4.35 -18.88
CA LYS A 153 -4.81 3.35 -19.96
C LYS A 153 -5.83 2.23 -19.74
N ILE A 154 -6.02 1.80 -18.49
CA ILE A 154 -7.01 0.75 -18.16
C ILE A 154 -8.44 1.24 -18.39
N LEU A 155 -8.73 2.51 -18.07
CA LEU A 155 -10.05 3.10 -18.31
C LEU A 155 -10.37 3.27 -19.80
N VAL A 156 -9.36 3.54 -20.64
CA VAL A 156 -9.54 3.80 -22.07
C VAL A 156 -9.35 2.50 -22.88
N LYS A 157 -10.45 1.78 -23.10
CA LYS A 157 -10.49 0.48 -23.80
C LYS A 157 -9.77 0.43 -25.16
N ASN A 158 -9.65 1.55 -25.89
CA ASN A 158 -9.10 1.62 -27.25
C ASN A 158 -7.68 2.19 -27.33
N SER A 159 -7.01 2.47 -26.20
CA SER A 159 -5.67 3.07 -26.17
C SER A 159 -5.54 4.40 -26.94
N ASP A 160 -6.64 5.15 -27.08
CA ASP A 160 -6.59 6.49 -27.67
C ASP A 160 -5.75 7.41 -26.77
N ALA A 161 -4.67 7.96 -27.33
CA ALA A 161 -3.70 8.75 -26.58
C ALA A 161 -4.32 10.03 -25.98
N ASN A 162 -5.27 10.67 -26.67
CA ASN A 162 -5.91 11.89 -26.20
C ASN A 162 -6.87 11.58 -25.05
N LEU A 163 -7.68 10.52 -25.17
CA LEU A 163 -8.56 10.07 -24.09
C LEU A 163 -7.76 9.59 -22.88
N CYS A 164 -6.62 8.91 -23.08
CA CYS A 164 -5.72 8.52 -21.99
C CYS A 164 -5.19 9.74 -21.24
N LYS A 165 -4.80 10.80 -21.97
CA LYS A 165 -4.32 12.06 -21.39
C LYS A 165 -5.42 12.76 -20.61
N GLU A 166 -6.63 12.86 -21.18
CA GLU A 166 -7.79 13.47 -20.51
C GLU A 166 -8.18 12.71 -19.24
N SER A 167 -8.26 11.38 -19.29
CA SER A 167 -8.56 10.53 -18.14
C SER A 167 -7.50 10.69 -17.04
N ARG A 168 -6.21 10.71 -17.41
CA ARG A 168 -5.11 10.99 -16.47
C ARG A 168 -5.26 12.36 -15.82
N SER A 169 -5.54 13.41 -16.60
CA SER A 169 -5.76 14.75 -16.07
C SER A 169 -6.92 14.80 -15.07
N LYS A 170 -8.04 14.13 -15.36
CA LYS A 170 -9.17 14.03 -14.43
C LYS A 170 -8.79 13.34 -13.12
N LEU A 171 -8.03 12.25 -13.19
CA LEU A 171 -7.53 11.55 -11.99
C LEU A 171 -6.63 12.46 -11.14
N ILE A 172 -5.70 13.18 -11.75
CA ILE A 172 -4.81 14.13 -11.06
C ILE A 172 -5.59 15.27 -10.41
N LEU A 173 -6.54 15.88 -11.14
CA LEU A 173 -7.34 17.00 -10.64
C LEU A 173 -8.30 16.61 -9.50
N SER A 174 -8.69 15.34 -9.43
CA SER A 174 -9.53 14.79 -8.35
C SER A 174 -8.83 14.76 -6.99
N ILE A 175 -7.49 14.83 -6.96
CA ILE A 175 -6.71 14.80 -5.73
C ILE A 175 -6.81 16.17 -5.04
N LYS A 176 -7.39 16.18 -3.84
CA LYS A 176 -7.56 17.38 -3.00
C LYS A 176 -6.62 17.39 -1.81
N ASN A 177 -6.31 16.20 -1.30
CA ASN A 177 -5.49 16.04 -0.12
C ASN A 177 -4.33 15.09 -0.40
N MET A 178 -3.27 15.22 0.38
CA MET A 178 -2.17 14.28 0.39
C MET A 178 -1.68 13.99 1.80
N MET A 179 -1.16 12.80 2.00
CA MET A 179 -0.50 12.37 3.22
C MET A 179 0.71 11.52 2.87
N THR A 180 1.85 11.83 3.47
CA THR A 180 3.05 10.97 3.42
C THR A 180 3.63 10.81 4.81
N ASP A 181 4.29 9.67 4.98
CA ASP A 181 5.14 9.32 6.10
C ASP A 181 6.41 10.21 6.23
N ARG A 182 6.83 10.96 5.20
CA ARG A 182 8.10 11.71 5.25
C ARG A 182 7.90 13.21 5.25
N HIS A 183 8.02 13.87 6.41
CA HIS A 183 7.68 15.31 6.56
C HIS A 183 8.36 16.24 5.54
N ILE A 184 9.68 16.09 5.31
CA ILE A 184 10.43 16.93 4.35
C ILE A 184 9.99 16.63 2.92
N VAL A 185 9.88 15.35 2.58
CA VAL A 185 9.41 14.90 1.27
C VAL A 185 7.98 15.38 1.01
N ASN A 186 7.13 15.48 2.04
CA ASN A 186 5.74 15.94 1.96
C ASN A 186 5.63 17.34 1.34
N GLN A 187 6.44 18.29 1.82
CA GLN A 187 6.35 19.67 1.33
C GLN A 187 6.81 19.79 -0.12
N SER A 188 7.93 19.15 -0.46
CA SER A 188 8.43 19.15 -1.84
C SER A 188 7.48 18.41 -2.78
N LEU A 189 6.97 17.25 -2.37
CA LEU A 189 6.02 16.46 -3.14
C LEU A 189 4.70 17.21 -3.35
N LYS A 190 4.22 17.94 -2.33
CA LYS A 190 3.05 18.80 -2.44
C LYS A 190 3.21 19.81 -3.57
N SER A 191 4.30 20.57 -3.54
CA SER A 191 4.59 21.57 -4.59
C SER A 191 4.70 20.94 -5.98
N LEU A 192 5.24 19.72 -6.07
CA LEU A 192 5.32 18.97 -7.33
C LEU A 192 3.94 18.52 -7.84
N LEU A 193 3.07 18.05 -6.95
CA LEU A 193 1.70 17.67 -7.30
C LEU A 193 0.83 18.87 -7.69
N GLU A 194 1.00 20.01 -7.02
CA GLU A 194 0.32 21.25 -7.40
C GLU A 194 0.73 21.68 -8.82
N LYS A 195 2.02 21.56 -9.17
CA LYS A 195 2.50 21.78 -10.56
C LYS A 195 1.87 20.81 -11.56
N MET A 196 1.84 19.51 -11.23
CA MET A 196 1.17 18.52 -12.09
C MET A 196 -0.31 18.85 -12.31
N LYS A 197 -1.00 19.34 -11.29
CA LYS A 197 -2.40 19.78 -11.43
C LYS A 197 -2.52 20.98 -12.36
N ILE A 198 -1.62 21.97 -12.25
CA ILE A 198 -1.59 23.14 -13.16
C ILE A 198 -1.43 22.69 -14.61
N GLU A 199 -0.51 21.76 -14.90
CA GLU A 199 -0.30 21.20 -16.24
C GLU A 199 -1.52 20.46 -16.81
N CYS A 200 -2.45 20.04 -15.94
CA CYS A 200 -3.66 19.33 -16.32
C CYS A 200 -4.88 20.25 -16.47
N LEU A 201 -4.80 21.52 -16.05
CA LEU A 201 -5.89 22.47 -16.19
C LEU A 201 -5.98 22.97 -17.63
N PRO A 202 -7.19 23.19 -18.17
CA PRO A 202 -7.34 23.94 -19.41
C PRO A 202 -6.87 25.37 -19.15
N THR A 203 -5.87 25.83 -19.90
CA THR A 203 -5.37 27.19 -19.84
C THR A 203 -5.74 27.91 -21.13
N ASP A 204 -6.69 28.83 -21.04
CA ASP A 204 -6.94 29.86 -22.05
C ASP A 204 -6.32 31.19 -21.57
N ASP A 205 -6.04 32.13 -22.49
CA ASP A 205 -5.38 33.41 -22.18
C ASP A 205 -6.16 34.27 -21.15
N ASP A 206 -7.46 34.02 -20.97
CA ASP A 206 -8.35 34.73 -20.03
C ASP A 206 -8.59 33.97 -18.70
N THR A 207 -7.83 32.91 -18.42
CA THR A 207 -8.08 32.08 -17.22
C THR A 207 -7.72 32.83 -15.95
N ASP A 208 -8.70 32.96 -15.04
CA ASP A 208 -8.51 33.59 -13.73
C ASP A 208 -7.43 32.86 -12.91
N MET A 209 -6.35 33.58 -12.60
CA MET A 209 -5.22 33.09 -11.81
C MET A 209 -5.63 32.65 -10.40
N ASP A 210 -6.65 33.29 -9.80
CA ASP A 210 -7.16 32.90 -8.48
C ASP A 210 -7.92 31.57 -8.57
N LEU A 211 -8.62 31.32 -9.68
CA LEU A 211 -9.27 30.04 -9.94
C LEU A 211 -8.23 28.93 -10.15
N ILE A 212 -7.18 29.18 -10.95
CA ILE A 212 -6.06 28.23 -11.13
C ILE A 212 -5.43 27.88 -9.79
N LYS A 213 -5.18 28.88 -8.94
CA LYS A 213 -4.60 28.67 -7.61
C LYS A 213 -5.49 27.82 -6.72
N LYS A 214 -6.81 28.06 -6.73
CA LYS A 214 -7.78 27.24 -5.97
C LYS A 214 -7.88 25.81 -6.50
N MET A 215 -7.88 25.62 -7.82
CA MET A 215 -8.02 24.29 -8.43
C MET A 215 -6.76 23.44 -8.27
N SER A 216 -5.59 24.07 -8.32
CA SER A 216 -4.29 23.40 -8.16
C SER A 216 -3.95 23.08 -6.70
N ALA A 217 -4.44 23.85 -5.73
CA ALA A 217 -4.13 23.67 -4.31
C ALA A 217 -4.36 22.23 -3.81
N ILE A 218 -3.47 21.78 -2.93
CA ILE A 218 -3.55 20.48 -2.25
C ILE A 218 -3.39 20.67 -0.74
N ASN A 219 -4.27 20.04 0.04
CA ASN A 219 -4.14 20.00 1.49
C ASN A 219 -3.10 18.94 1.88
N GLY A 220 -2.03 19.38 2.56
CA GLY A 220 -0.98 18.48 3.04
C GLY A 220 -1.25 18.06 4.48
N PHE A 221 -1.64 16.81 4.68
CA PHE A 221 -1.73 16.21 6.01
C PHE A 221 -0.38 15.61 6.41
N LYS A 222 -0.06 15.72 7.70
CA LYS A 222 1.10 15.05 8.30
C LYS A 222 0.61 13.80 9.02
N CYS A 223 1.36 12.71 8.91
CA CYS A 223 1.08 11.52 9.68
C CYS A 223 1.43 11.78 11.16
N ASN A 224 0.41 11.96 12.00
CA ASN A 224 0.58 12.16 13.45
C ASN A 224 1.13 10.90 14.15
N LEU A 225 1.12 9.74 13.48
CA LEU A 225 1.72 8.51 14.00
C LEU A 225 3.22 8.68 14.29
N HIS A 226 3.93 9.57 13.58
CA HIS A 226 5.33 9.84 13.92
C HIS A 226 5.53 10.38 15.32
N VAL A 227 4.55 11.09 15.89
CA VAL A 227 4.65 11.54 17.27
C VAL A 227 4.67 10.33 18.20
N LEU A 228 3.77 9.37 17.98
CA LEU A 228 3.73 8.13 18.76
C LEU A 228 4.94 7.23 18.51
N VAL A 229 5.40 7.12 17.26
CA VAL A 229 6.62 6.37 16.91
C VAL A 229 7.83 7.01 17.58
N ASN A 230 7.95 8.34 17.55
CA ASN A 230 9.03 9.05 18.23
C ASN A 230 8.98 8.82 19.75
N PHE A 231 7.79 8.81 20.37
CA PHE A 231 7.64 8.44 21.78
C PHE A 231 8.12 7.02 22.05
N ALA A 232 7.72 6.04 21.23
CA ALA A 232 8.16 4.66 21.38
C ALA A 232 9.68 4.51 21.22
N THR A 233 10.28 5.15 20.21
CA THR A 233 11.74 5.11 19.96
C THR A 233 12.54 5.74 21.11
N GLN A 234 12.05 6.84 21.69
CA GLN A 234 12.71 7.48 22.82
C GLN A 234 12.57 6.66 24.11
N ALA A 235 11.39 6.07 24.34
CA ALA A 235 11.18 5.14 25.46
C ALA A 235 12.09 3.91 25.35
N GLU A 236 12.22 3.32 24.16
CA GLU A 236 13.14 2.20 23.90
C GLU A 236 14.60 2.61 24.13
N SER A 237 15.01 3.80 23.69
CA SER A 237 16.37 4.31 23.90
C SER A 237 16.68 4.52 25.38
N GLY A 238 15.74 5.10 26.13
CA GLY A 238 15.87 5.26 27.59
C GLY A 238 15.93 3.92 28.32
N LEU A 239 15.12 2.94 27.90
CA LEU A 239 15.15 1.59 28.47
C LEU A 239 16.50 0.90 28.24
N LYS A 240 17.05 0.98 27.02
CA LYS A 240 18.39 0.43 26.72
C LYS A 240 19.49 1.05 27.57
N LEU A 241 19.43 2.38 27.79
CA LEU A 241 20.40 3.08 28.64
C LEU A 241 20.28 2.63 30.11
N TRP A 242 19.06 2.47 30.60
CA TRP A 242 18.79 1.95 31.95
C TRP A 242 19.31 0.52 32.13
N GLU A 243 19.03 -0.37 31.18
CA GLU A 243 19.51 -1.75 31.18
C GLU A 243 21.05 -1.81 31.20
N GLN A 244 21.72 -0.98 30.39
CA GLN A 244 23.19 -0.87 30.40
C GLN A 244 23.71 -0.41 31.77
N ASN A 245 23.14 0.64 32.35
CA ASN A 245 23.59 1.17 33.64
C ASN A 245 23.40 0.18 34.79
N ILE A 246 22.31 -0.60 34.80
CA ILE A 246 22.09 -1.66 35.79
C ILE A 246 23.11 -2.79 35.66
N LEU A 247 23.44 -3.18 34.42
CA LEU A 247 24.38 -4.26 34.16
C LEU A 247 25.83 -3.86 34.41
N GLU A 248 26.17 -2.58 34.24
CA GLU A 248 27.54 -2.06 34.37
C GLU A 248 27.86 -1.48 35.76
N SER A 249 26.91 -1.49 36.71
CA SER A 249 27.07 -0.93 38.07
C SER A 249 27.54 0.53 38.09
N VAL A 250 27.09 1.32 37.10
CA VAL A 250 27.43 2.74 36.99
C VAL A 250 26.41 3.57 37.79
N ASP A 251 26.93 4.53 38.57
CA ASP A 251 26.16 5.39 39.47
C ASP A 251 24.97 6.07 38.77
N CYS A 252 23.76 5.86 39.29
CA CYS A 252 22.47 6.23 38.67
C CYS A 252 22.18 7.75 38.63
N SER A 253 23.12 8.60 39.04
CA SER A 253 22.95 10.07 39.06
C SER A 253 22.90 10.72 37.67
N SER A 254 23.19 9.97 36.60
CA SER A 254 23.19 10.44 35.20
C SER A 254 21.85 10.30 34.47
N PHE A 255 20.78 9.88 35.15
CA PHE A 255 19.46 9.59 34.55
C PHE A 255 18.80 10.79 33.84
N PHE A 256 19.16 12.02 34.23
CA PHE A 256 18.72 13.25 33.58
C PHE A 256 19.78 13.75 32.61
N SER A 257 20.06 12.96 31.57
CA SER A 257 20.86 13.47 30.46
C SER A 257 20.06 14.55 29.70
N PRO A 258 20.74 15.52 29.05
CA PRO A 258 20.09 16.58 28.29
C PRO A 258 19.05 16.07 27.28
N SER A 259 19.25 14.86 26.72
CA SER A 259 18.32 14.26 25.75
C SER A 259 16.97 13.87 26.34
N CYS A 260 16.89 13.49 27.62
CA CYS A 260 15.62 13.20 28.30
C CYS A 260 14.85 14.49 28.60
N CYS A 261 15.56 15.57 28.95
CA CYS A 261 14.95 16.89 29.13
C CYS A 261 14.45 17.47 27.80
N ASP A 262 15.19 17.26 26.71
CA ASP A 262 14.76 17.66 25.36
C ASP A 262 13.53 16.88 24.89
N PHE A 263 13.41 15.60 25.25
CA PHE A 263 12.22 14.78 25.01
C PHE A 263 10.97 15.37 25.66
N ILE A 264 11.05 15.69 26.96
CA ILE A 264 9.93 16.31 27.69
C ILE A 264 9.60 17.66 27.04
N ARG A 265 10.61 18.48 26.75
CA ARG A 265 10.45 19.82 26.15
C ARG A 265 9.79 19.79 24.76
N ALA A 266 10.17 18.83 23.91
CA ALA A 266 9.56 18.65 22.59
C ALA A 266 8.11 18.14 22.70
N SER A 267 7.84 17.27 23.66
CA SER A 267 6.51 16.71 23.92
C SER A 267 5.53 17.77 24.42
N THR A 268 5.96 18.62 25.37
CA THR A 268 5.12 19.69 25.94
C THR A 268 4.73 20.74 24.90
N LYS A 269 5.65 21.10 23.99
CA LYS A 269 5.36 22.04 22.87
C LYS A 269 4.34 21.51 21.87
N LEU A 270 4.20 20.19 21.74
CA LEU A 270 3.24 19.54 20.85
C LEU A 270 1.84 19.41 21.48
N CYS A 271 1.77 19.27 22.81
CA CYS A 271 0.51 19.06 23.53
C CYS A 271 -0.18 20.37 23.98
N VAL A 272 0.58 21.46 24.15
CA VAL A 272 0.03 22.77 24.57
C VAL A 272 0.62 23.88 23.71
N PRO A 273 -0.09 24.32 22.65
CA PRO A 273 0.36 25.44 21.82
C PRO A 273 0.38 26.72 22.68
N GLY A 274 1.58 27.28 22.93
CA GLY A 274 1.76 28.53 23.69
C GLY A 274 2.31 28.39 25.11
N ALA A 275 2.74 27.19 25.53
CA ALA A 275 3.46 27.02 26.80
C ALA A 275 4.91 27.54 26.68
N ASP A 276 5.10 28.85 26.84
CA ASP A 276 6.43 29.45 27.05
C ASP A 276 6.82 29.42 28.54
N GLU A 277 8.12 29.16 28.75
CA GLU A 277 9.03 29.13 29.91
C GLU A 277 8.55 29.08 31.40
N GLU A 278 7.32 29.46 31.76
CA GLU A 278 6.89 29.59 33.18
C GLU A 278 6.59 28.26 33.89
N ILE A 279 6.36 27.16 33.17
CA ILE A 279 6.02 25.86 33.78
C ILE A 279 7.23 25.23 34.52
N TRP A 280 8.46 25.68 34.22
CA TRP A 280 9.69 25.06 34.74
C TRP A 280 10.08 25.47 36.16
N LEU A 281 9.44 26.49 36.75
CA LEU A 281 9.71 26.89 38.13
C LEU A 281 9.19 25.90 39.19
N TRP A 282 8.45 24.86 38.79
CA TRP A 282 7.87 23.87 39.73
C TRP A 282 8.59 22.52 39.77
N PHE A 283 9.61 22.28 38.93
CA PHE A 283 10.30 20.99 38.82
C PHE A 283 11.82 21.05 39.08
N THR A 284 12.30 22.07 39.79
CA THR A 284 13.67 22.10 40.33
C THR A 284 13.64 21.92 41.85
N PHE A 285 13.66 20.65 42.27
CA PHE A 285 14.19 20.18 43.55
C PHE A 285 14.91 18.85 43.33
#